data_AF-A0A2V2YEV9-F1
#
_entry.id   AF-A0A2V2YEV9-F1
#
_cell.length_a   1.000
_cell.length_b   1.000
_cell.length_c   1.000
_cell.angle_alpha   90.00
_cell.angle_beta   90.00
_cell.angle_gamma   90.00
#
_symmetry.space_group_name_H-M   'P 1'
#
loop_
_entity.id
_entity.type
_entity.pdbx_description
1 polymer ?
#
loop_
_entity_poly.entity_id
_entity_poly.type
_entity_poly.pdbx_seq_one_letter_code
_entity_poly.pdbx_strand_id
1 'polypeptide(L)'
;MTNIVRLNTPQNNMIEALEFLLEKAKAGDIQSFVFAAKDKTDGNIATSWGNCDVGEQQELCSHLQVDIMYRVVEANMDRLIERL
;
A
#
# COMPACT_ATOMS: atom_id res chain seq x y z
N MET A 1 -18.19 -6.02 5.40
CA MET A 1 -16.99 -6.64 4.79
C MET A 1 -16.32 -5.57 3.97
N THR A 2 -15.08 -5.21 4.31
CA THR A 2 -14.36 -4.10 3.67
C THR A 2 -13.78 -4.55 2.35
N ASN A 3 -14.00 -3.79 1.27
CA ASN A 3 -13.43 -4.09 -0.03
C ASN A 3 -12.02 -3.50 -0.14
N ILE A 4 -11.08 -4.27 -0.68
CA ILE A 4 -9.73 -3.78 -0.97
C ILE A 4 -9.81 -2.96 -2.26
N VAL A 5 -9.64 -1.64 -2.14
CA VAL A 5 -9.58 -0.72 -3.29
C VAL A 5 -8.15 -0.21 -3.40
N ARG A 6 -7.49 -0.49 -4.53
CA ARG A 6 -6.16 0.06 -4.79
C ARG A 6 -6.27 1.48 -5.32
N LEU A 7 -5.59 2.40 -4.65
CA LEU A 7 -5.31 3.71 -5.20
C LEU A 7 -4.20 3.59 -6.24
N ASN A 8 -4.47 3.97 -7.49
CA ASN A 8 -3.47 3.99 -8.56
C ASN A 8 -2.56 5.22 -8.40
N THR A 9 -1.61 5.13 -7.46
CA THR A 9 -0.59 6.16 -7.29
C THR A 9 0.39 6.15 -8.46
N PRO A 10 0.90 7.32 -8.89
CA PRO A 10 2.01 7.42 -9.84
C PRO A 10 3.22 6.60 -9.35
N GLN A 11 3.54 5.48 -10.00
CA GLN A 11 4.49 4.50 -9.48
C GLN A 11 5.96 4.93 -9.59
N ASN A 12 6.28 5.87 -10.48
CA ASN A 12 7.67 6.24 -10.81
C ASN A 12 8.11 7.59 -10.24
N ASN A 13 7.19 8.34 -9.61
CA ASN A 13 7.49 9.63 -9.01
C ASN A 13 6.92 9.70 -7.58
N MET A 14 7.80 9.60 -6.59
CA MET A 14 7.42 9.57 -5.17
C MET A 14 6.67 10.83 -4.74
N ILE A 15 7.07 12.00 -5.25
CA ILE A 15 6.46 13.27 -4.85
C ILE A 15 5.01 13.34 -5.35
N GLU A 16 4.79 13.04 -6.63
CA GLU A 16 3.44 12.99 -7.20
C GLU A 16 2.55 11.95 -6.50
N ALA A 17 3.11 10.82 -6.09
CA ALA A 17 2.38 9.82 -5.31
C ALA A 17 1.94 10.35 -3.94
N LEU A 18 2.80 11.09 -3.24
CA LEU A 18 2.46 11.72 -1.96
C LEU A 18 1.46 12.86 -2.13
N GLU A 19 1.62 13.69 -3.14
CA GLU A 19 0.68 14.78 -3.47
C GLU A 19 -0.70 14.22 -3.79
N PHE A 20 -0.78 13.13 -4.55
CA PHE A 20 -2.05 12.45 -4.81
C PHE A 20 -2.74 11.99 -3.51
N LEU A 21 -2.00 11.36 -2.60
CA LEU A 21 -2.54 10.93 -1.30
C LEU A 21 -2.96 12.12 -0.44
N LEU A 22 -2.20 13.22 -0.48
CA LEU A 22 -2.53 14.46 0.23
C LEU A 22 -3.83 15.07 -0.30
N GLU A 23 -4.02 15.16 -1.62
CA GLU A 23 -5.26 15.66 -2.20
C GLU A 23 -6.47 14.80 -1.82
N LYS A 24 -6.29 13.48 -1.76
CA LYS A 24 -7.32 12.56 -1.26
C LYS A 24 -7.64 12.77 0.21
N ALA A 25 -6.64 13.00 1.05
CA ALA A 25 -6.85 13.33 2.46
C ALA A 25 -7.57 14.69 2.62
N LYS A 26 -7.17 15.72 1.87
CA LYS A 26 -7.83 17.04 1.87
C LYS A 26 -9.30 16.98 1.45
N ALA A 27 -9.64 16.12 0.49
CA ALA A 27 -11.01 15.90 0.05
C ALA A 27 -11.85 15.10 1.05
N GLY A 28 -11.23 14.50 2.08
CA GLY A 28 -11.92 13.63 3.04
C GLY A 28 -12.09 12.18 2.57
N ASP A 29 -11.49 11.80 1.43
CA ASP A 29 -11.56 10.44 0.86
C ASP A 29 -10.70 9.44 1.65
N ILE A 30 -9.67 9.93 2.36
CA ILE A 30 -8.79 9.13 3.22
C ILE A 30 -8.85 9.71 4.63
N GLN A 31 -9.20 8.87 5.60
CA GLN A 31 -9.36 9.28 7.00
C GLN A 31 -8.23 8.80 7.90
N SER A 32 -7.54 7.73 7.52
CA SER A 32 -6.38 7.18 8.24
C SER A 32 -5.41 6.53 7.26
N PHE A 33 -4.17 6.32 7.69
CA PHE A 33 -3.17 5.63 6.88
C PHE A 33 -2.17 4.86 7.74
N VAL A 34 -1.57 3.85 7.12
CA VAL A 34 -0.31 3.23 7.54
C VAL A 34 0.60 3.12 6.32
N PHE A 35 1.91 3.37 6.49
CA PHE A 35 2.87 3.13 5.41
C PHE A 35 4.24 2.73 5.92
N ALA A 36 5.00 2.13 5.01
CA ALA A 36 6.44 1.94 5.14
C ALA A 36 7.13 2.57 3.92
N ALA A 37 8.26 3.21 4.14
CA ALA A 37 9.08 3.80 3.09
C ALA A 37 10.55 3.42 3.28
N LYS A 38 11.28 3.35 2.16
CA LYS A 38 12.74 3.22 2.21
C LYS A 38 13.34 4.59 2.42
N ASP A 39 14.08 4.77 3.50
CA ASP A 39 14.95 5.93 3.67
C ASP A 39 16.15 5.81 2.72
N LYS A 40 16.41 6.89 1.98
CA LYS A 40 17.52 6.93 1.02
C LYS A 40 18.88 7.14 1.68
N THR A 41 18.91 7.67 2.90
CA THR A 41 20.14 8.12 3.54
C THR A 41 20.95 6.98 4.15
N ASP A 42 20.26 6.03 4.78
CA ASP A 42 20.86 4.91 5.52
C ASP A 42 20.28 3.54 5.13
N GLY A 43 19.29 3.51 4.21
CA GLY A 43 18.63 2.28 3.80
C GLY A 43 17.64 1.73 4.83
N ASN A 44 17.34 2.49 5.89
CA ASN A 44 16.37 2.09 6.89
C ASN A 44 14.95 2.04 6.31
N ILE A 45 14.09 1.33 7.02
CA ILE A 45 12.65 1.32 6.76
C ILE A 45 12.01 2.32 7.71
N ALA A 46 11.57 3.45 7.16
CA ALA A 46 10.71 4.38 7.87
C ALA A 46 9.30 3.80 7.91
N THR A 47 8.65 3.82 9.08
CA THR A 47 7.24 3.45 9.22
C THR A 47 6.50 4.60 9.87
N SER A 48 5.24 4.79 9.49
CA SER A 48 4.39 5.81 10.10
C SER A 48 2.93 5.47 9.89
N TRP A 49 2.09 6.10 10.70
CA TRP A 49 0.65 5.98 10.67
C TRP A 49 0.02 7.31 11.07
N GLY A 50 -1.23 7.52 10.68
CA GLY A 50 -1.98 8.73 10.99
C GLY A 50 -3.43 8.42 11.25
N ASN A 51 -3.97 8.99 12.33
CA ASN A 51 -5.37 8.93 12.71
C ASN A 51 -5.94 7.50 12.82
N CYS A 52 -5.18 6.57 13.40
CA CYS A 52 -5.63 5.21 13.67
C CYS A 52 -4.99 4.61 14.93
N ASP A 53 -5.72 3.75 15.63
CA ASP A 53 -5.18 3.00 16.77
C ASP A 53 -4.38 1.76 16.32
N VAL A 54 -3.81 1.01 17.28
CA VAL A 54 -2.98 -0.16 16.97
C VAL A 54 -3.79 -1.30 16.31
N GLY A 55 -5.09 -1.43 16.63
CA GLY A 55 -5.96 -2.41 16.01
C GLY A 55 -6.22 -2.07 14.54
N GLU A 56 -6.57 -0.81 14.27
CA GLU A 56 -6.75 -0.30 12.91
C GLU A 56 -5.44 -0.33 12.11
N GLN A 57 -4.30 -0.04 12.74
CA GLN A 57 -2.99 -0.18 12.10
C GLN A 57 -2.76 -1.62 11.61
N GLN A 58 -3.05 -2.60 12.45
CA GLN A 58 -2.92 -4.02 12.09
C GLN A 58 -3.89 -4.40 10.98
N GLU A 59 -5.14 -3.92 11.01
CA GLU A 59 -6.14 -4.17 9.96
C GLU A 59 -5.67 -3.63 8.61
N LEU A 60 -5.25 -2.36 8.55
CA LEU A 60 -4.75 -1.73 7.33
C LEU A 60 -3.49 -2.43 6.80
N CYS A 61 -2.54 -2.78 7.68
CA CYS A 61 -1.36 -3.55 7.32
C CYS A 61 -1.70 -4.95 6.78
N SER A 62 -2.70 -5.62 7.35
CA SER A 62 -3.15 -6.93 6.88
C SER A 62 -3.74 -6.85 5.47
N HIS A 63 -4.51 -5.81 5.17
CA HIS A 63 -5.02 -5.57 3.82
C HIS A 63 -3.91 -5.32 2.80
N LEU A 64 -2.86 -4.55 3.16
CA LEU A 64 -1.67 -4.39 2.32
C LEU A 64 -0.98 -5.73 2.06
N GLN A 65 -0.83 -6.58 3.08
CA GLN A 65 -0.20 -7.88 2.93
C GLN A 65 -1.00 -8.81 2.00
N VAL A 66 -2.32 -8.87 2.15
CA VAL A 66 -3.20 -9.69 1.30
C VAL A 66 -3.13 -9.23 -0.16
N ASP A 67 -3.11 -7.92 -0.41
CA ASP A 67 -3.00 -7.34 -1.76
C ASP A 67 -1.67 -7.70 -2.45
N ILE A 68 -0.56 -7.63 -1.70
CA ILE A 68 0.76 -8.05 -2.18
C ILE A 68 0.77 -9.56 -2.47
N MET A 69 0.24 -10.37 -1.55
CA MET A 69 0.18 -11.82 -1.73
C MET A 69 -0.61 -12.22 -2.98
N TYR A 70 -1.77 -11.59 -3.20
CA TYR A 70 -2.58 -11.82 -4.39
C TYR A 70 -1.77 -11.60 -5.67
N ARG A 71 -1.05 -10.48 -5.77
CA ARG A 71 -0.20 -10.17 -6.93
C ARG A 71 0.95 -11.14 -7.12
N VAL A 72 1.53 -11.62 -6.02
CA VAL A 72 2.59 -12.63 -6.10
C VAL A 72 2.04 -13.94 -6.64
N VAL A 73 0.83 -14.36 -6.22
CA VAL A 73 0.18 -15.55 -6.77
C VAL A 73 -0.17 -15.37 -8.24
N GLU A 74 -0.81 -14.27 -8.60
CA GLU A 74 -1.19 -13.93 -9.98
C GLU A 74 0.04 -13.96 -10.91
N ALA A 75 1.11 -13.25 -10.54
CA ALA A 75 2.35 -13.22 -11.32
C ALA A 75 3.01 -14.60 -11.48
N ASN A 76 2.82 -15.51 -10.52
CA ASN A 76 3.33 -16.88 -10.61
C ASN A 76 2.41 -17.79 -11.43
N MET A 77 1.09 -17.60 -11.36
CA MET A 77 0.13 -18.32 -12.21
C MET A 77 0.34 -17.97 -13.69
N ASP A 78 0.52 -16.69 -14.02
CA ASP A 78 0.81 -16.26 -15.39
C ASP A 78 2.14 -16.82 -15.93
N ARG A 79 3.08 -17.10 -15.02
CA ARG A 79 4.37 -17.74 -15.34
C ARG A 79 4.31 -19.25 -15.40
N LEU A 80 3.22 -19.86 -14.94
CA LEU A 80 3.02 -21.30 -14.99
C LEU A 80 2.70 -21.69 -16.44
N ILE A 81 3.74 -21.91 -17.25
CA ILE A 81 3.62 -22.75 -18.44
C ILE A 81 3.37 -24.16 -17.91
N GLU A 82 2.13 -24.63 -17.98
CA GLU A 82 1.78 -26.02 -17.70
C GLU A 82 2.71 -26.91 -18.55
N ARG A 83 3.66 -27.59 -17.90
CA ARG A 83 4.32 -28.76 -18.50
C ARG A 83 3.32 -29.90 -18.46
N LEU A 84 2.34 -29.86 -19.35
CA LEU A 84 1.48 -30.98 -19.69
C LEU A 84 1.72 -31.36 -21.16
#